data_AF-R5GDM7-F1
#
_entry.id   AF-R5GDM7-F1
#
_cell.length_a   1.000
_cell.length_b   1.000
_cell.length_c   1.000
_cell.angle_alpha   90.00
_cell.angle_beta   90.00
_cell.angle_gamma   90.00
#
_symmetry.space_group_name_H-M   'P 1'
#
loop_
_entity.id
_entity.type
_entity.pdbx_description
1 polymer ?
#
loop_
_entity_poly.entity_id
_entity_poly.type
_entity_poly.pdbx_seq_one_letter_code
_entity_poly.pdbx_strand_id
1 'polypeptide(L)'
;MSLDYITLSPKVKWDKVTENYRDRAVGELRFPIAEGNPLPEIERLPKAMHYYLSPIFDGDRVVAENIGYCQQLIEEDPRWSLSLQMHKLIGIR
;
A
#
# COMPACT_ATOMS: atom_id res chain seq x y z
N MET A 1 -14.44 7.31 22.26
CA MET A 1 -14.04 7.78 20.93
C MET A 1 -13.42 6.60 20.19
N SER A 2 -14.15 6.04 19.23
CA SER A 2 -13.61 5.07 18.26
C SER A 2 -12.95 5.84 17.12
N LEU A 3 -11.89 5.29 16.52
CA LEU A 3 -11.39 5.79 15.23
C LEU A 3 -12.38 5.34 14.15
N ASP A 4 -12.93 6.28 13.39
CA ASP A 4 -13.87 5.98 12.31
C ASP A 4 -13.19 5.36 11.08
N TYR A 5 -11.89 5.59 10.92
CA TYR A 5 -11.10 5.07 9.81
C TYR A 5 -9.63 4.88 10.19
N ILE A 6 -9.06 3.72 9.86
CA ILE A 6 -7.67 3.36 10.19
C ILE A 6 -6.92 3.11 8.88
N THR A 7 -5.87 3.88 8.63
CA THR A 7 -4.94 3.67 7.52
C THR A 7 -3.60 3.18 8.08
N LEU A 8 -3.07 2.08 7.55
CA LEU A 8 -1.77 1.55 7.95
C LEU A 8 -0.78 1.62 6.77
N SER A 9 0.36 2.25 7.02
CA SER A 9 1.55 2.24 6.14
C SER A 9 2.78 1.88 6.98
N PRO A 10 2.86 0.65 7.50
CA PRO A 10 3.88 0.26 8.47
C PRO A 10 5.27 0.23 7.85
N LYS A 11 6.25 0.75 8.59
CA LYS A 11 7.69 0.61 8.30
C LYS A 11 8.32 -0.63 8.97
N VAL A 12 7.49 -1.46 9.61
CA VAL A 12 7.87 -2.65 10.41
C VAL A 12 7.50 -3.95 9.69
N LYS A 13 8.03 -5.09 10.16
CA LYS A 13 7.63 -6.42 9.67
C LYS A 13 6.12 -6.63 9.83
N TRP A 14 5.45 -6.99 8.73
CA TRP A 14 3.99 -7.10 8.63
C TRP A 14 3.36 -8.09 9.61
N ASP A 15 4.07 -9.13 10.03
CA ASP A 15 3.56 -10.10 11.00
C ASP A 15 3.08 -9.43 12.31
N LYS A 16 3.79 -8.39 12.78
CA LYS A 16 3.38 -7.63 13.98
C LYS A 16 2.13 -6.78 13.73
N VAL A 17 1.98 -6.28 12.51
CA VAL A 17 0.82 -5.45 12.12
C VAL A 17 -0.41 -6.35 12.03
N THR A 18 -0.27 -7.53 11.41
CA THR A 18 -1.32 -8.54 11.37
C THR A 18 -1.77 -8.93 12.77
N GLU A 19 -0.84 -9.19 13.70
CA GLU A 19 -1.20 -9.53 15.08
C GLU A 19 -1.96 -8.39 15.78
N ASN A 20 -1.52 -7.14 15.64
CA ASN A 20 -2.14 -5.99 16.30
C ASN A 20 -3.56 -5.69 15.80
N TYR A 21 -3.89 -6.10 14.57
CA TYR A 21 -5.16 -5.79 13.91
C TYR A 21 -5.97 -7.05 13.54
N ARG A 22 -5.61 -8.22 14.08
CA ARG A 22 -6.26 -9.51 13.76
C ARG A 22 -7.77 -9.53 14.05
N ASP A 23 -8.22 -8.79 15.07
CA ASP A 23 -9.60 -8.81 15.56
C ASP A 23 -10.47 -7.67 15.01
N ARG A 24 -9.97 -6.87 14.06
CA ARG A 24 -10.74 -5.78 13.45
C ARG A 24 -10.36 -5.50 12.00
N ALA A 25 -11.34 -5.08 11.21
CA ALA A 25 -11.07 -4.54 9.89
C ALA A 25 -10.48 -3.12 9.99
N VAL A 26 -9.58 -2.78 9.06
CA VAL A 26 -9.06 -1.42 8.88
C VAL A 26 -9.61 -0.79 7.60
N GLY A 27 -9.48 0.52 7.46
CA GLY A 27 -9.91 1.22 6.25
C GLY A 27 -8.99 0.89 5.09
N GLU A 28 -7.70 1.23 5.23
CA GLU A 28 -6.71 1.06 4.16
C GLU A 28 -5.43 0.43 4.68
N LEU A 29 -4.87 -0.46 3.85
CA LEU A 29 -3.47 -0.84 3.94
C LEU A 29 -2.73 -0.29 2.73
N ARG A 30 -1.59 0.35 2.96
CA ARG A 30 -0.76 0.92 1.90
C ARG A 30 0.65 0.36 1.94
N PHE A 31 1.11 -0.09 0.78
CA PHE A 31 2.40 -0.73 0.59
C PHE A 31 3.27 0.12 -0.33
N PRO A 32 4.30 0.78 0.21
CA PRO A 32 5.36 1.35 -0.61
C PRO A 32 6.04 0.22 -1.40
N ILE A 33 6.10 0.32 -2.72
CA ILE A 33 6.70 -0.70 -3.59
C ILE A 33 7.64 -0.07 -4.60
N ALA A 34 8.81 -0.68 -4.76
CA ALA A 34 9.71 -0.47 -5.88
C ALA A 34 9.85 -1.78 -6.68
N GLU A 35 10.29 -1.69 -7.93
CA GLU A 35 10.54 -2.85 -8.78
C GLU A 35 11.38 -3.91 -8.05
N GLY A 36 10.94 -5.16 -8.13
CA GLY A 36 11.60 -6.31 -7.49
C GLY A 36 11.37 -6.45 -5.97
N ASN A 37 10.62 -5.55 -5.33
CA ASN A 37 10.24 -5.72 -3.93
C ASN A 37 9.23 -6.86 -3.78
N PRO A 38 9.38 -7.75 -2.77
CA PRO A 38 8.40 -8.79 -2.53
C PRO A 38 7.10 -8.19 -1.96
N LEU A 39 5.97 -8.75 -2.38
CA LEU A 39 4.65 -8.43 -1.85
C LEU A 39 4.14 -9.60 -1.01
N PRO A 40 3.58 -9.37 0.20
CA PRO A 40 2.95 -10.43 0.95
C PRO A 40 1.60 -10.81 0.33
N GLU A 41 1.20 -12.06 0.51
CA GLU A 41 -0.16 -12.52 0.21
C GLU A 41 -1.18 -11.73 1.06
N ILE A 42 -2.27 -11.27 0.43
CA ILE A 42 -3.31 -10.47 1.08
C ILE A 42 -3.92 -11.22 2.27
N GLU A 43 -4.02 -12.54 2.19
CA GLU A 43 -4.55 -13.44 3.21
C GLU A 43 -3.75 -13.37 4.52
N ARG A 44 -2.47 -12.97 4.46
CA ARG A 44 -1.59 -12.82 5.62
C ARG A 44 -1.68 -11.43 6.25
N LEU A 45 -2.44 -10.52 5.67
CA LEU A 45 -2.59 -9.14 6.12
C LEU A 45 -3.84 -8.99 7.01
N PRO A 46 -3.92 -7.92 7.82
CA PRO A 46 -5.20 -7.52 8.40
C PRO A 46 -6.29 -7.39 7.32
N LYS A 47 -7.53 -7.70 7.68
CA LYS A 47 -8.68 -7.41 6.82
C LYS A 47 -8.77 -5.90 6.62
N ALA A 48 -8.83 -5.45 5.38
CA ALA A 48 -8.95 -4.04 5.02
C ALA A 48 -10.08 -3.82 4.02
N MET A 49 -10.67 -2.64 4.01
CA MET A 49 -11.60 -2.25 2.93
C MET A 49 -10.84 -2.05 1.61
N HIS A 50 -9.60 -1.54 1.68
CA HIS A 50 -8.76 -1.32 0.51
C HIS A 50 -7.31 -1.73 0.76
N TYR A 51 -6.72 -2.40 -0.24
CA TYR A 51 -5.31 -2.77 -0.28
C TYR A 51 -4.63 -1.97 -1.40
N TYR A 52 -3.69 -1.10 -1.03
CA TYR A 52 -3.06 -0.18 -1.96
C TYR A 52 -1.58 -0.46 -2.18
N LEU A 53 -1.17 -0.49 -3.45
CA LEU A 53 0.23 -0.36 -3.86
C LEU A 53 0.54 1.11 -4.09
N SER A 54 1.59 1.60 -3.43
CA SER A 54 2.08 2.96 -3.53
C SER A 54 3.47 2.93 -4.17
N PRO A 55 3.62 3.25 -5.45
CA PRO A 55 4.92 3.30 -6.12
C PRO A 55 5.87 4.25 -5.39
N ILE A 56 7.10 3.81 -5.13
CA ILE A 56 8.13 4.63 -4.51
C ILE A 56 8.65 5.64 -5.54
N PHE A 57 8.68 6.91 -5.17
CA PHE A 57 9.19 8.00 -6.02
C PHE A 57 10.61 8.37 -5.59
N ASP A 58 11.40 8.91 -6.52
CA ASP A 58 12.72 9.47 -6.27
C ASP A 58 12.58 10.96 -5.95
N GLY A 59 12.35 11.27 -4.67
CA GLY A 59 11.95 12.61 -4.25
C GLY A 59 10.59 12.99 -4.86
N ASP A 60 10.58 14.06 -5.65
CA ASP A 60 9.41 14.54 -6.41
C ASP A 60 9.33 13.91 -7.82
N ARG A 61 10.32 13.09 -8.22
CA ARG A 61 10.37 12.45 -9.53
C ARG A 61 9.64 11.09 -9.51
N VAL A 62 8.74 10.90 -10.47
CA VAL A 62 8.11 9.60 -10.74
C VAL A 62 9.16 8.61 -11.26
N VAL A 63 9.17 7.39 -10.73
CA VAL A 63 9.97 6.28 -11.24
C VAL A 63 9.04 5.37 -12.03
N ALA A 64 9.13 5.39 -13.36
CA ALA A 64 8.16 4.74 -14.25
C ALA A 64 8.16 3.21 -14.08
N GLU A 65 9.33 2.64 -13.78
CA GLU A 65 9.54 1.22 -13.51
C GLU A 65 8.70 0.77 -12.30
N ASN A 66 8.65 1.59 -11.25
CA ASN A 66 7.84 1.30 -10.06
C ASN A 66 6.33 1.38 -10.36
N ILE A 67 5.91 2.25 -11.29
CA ILE A 67 4.51 2.34 -11.75
C ILE A 67 4.14 1.07 -12.54
N GLY A 68 4.97 0.70 -13.51
CA GLY A 68 4.79 -0.51 -14.30
C GLY A 68 4.75 -1.76 -13.43
N TYR A 69 5.61 -1.83 -12.41
CA TYR A 69 5.62 -2.93 -11.46
C TYR A 69 4.32 -3.00 -10.63
N CYS A 70 3.80 -1.87 -10.16
CA CYS A 70 2.49 -1.84 -9.48
C CYS A 70 1.38 -2.34 -10.40
N GLN A 71 1.38 -1.91 -11.67
CA GLN A 71 0.38 -2.32 -12.64
C GLN A 71 0.42 -3.84 -12.85
N GLN A 72 1.60 -4.41 -13.05
CA GLN A 72 1.76 -5.86 -13.19
C GLN A 72 1.22 -6.61 -11.97
N LEU A 73 1.57 -6.19 -10.76
CA LEU A 73 1.09 -6.83 -9.52
C LEU A 73 -0.43 -6.74 -9.36
N ILE A 74 -1.06 -5.65 -9.80
CA ILE A 74 -2.52 -5.49 -9.78
C ILE A 74 -3.20 -6.36 -10.84
N GLU A 75 -2.59 -6.50 -12.01
CA GLU A 75 -3.08 -7.41 -13.06
C GLU A 75 -3.02 -8.88 -12.59
N GLU A 76 -1.99 -9.24 -11.81
CA GLU A 76 -1.83 -10.57 -11.21
C GLU A 76 -2.82 -10.82 -10.05
N ASP A 77 -3.07 -9.84 -9.19
CA ASP A 77 -4.06 -9.90 -8.10
C ASP A 77 -4.87 -8.59 -8.00
N PRO A 78 -6.06 -8.53 -8.63
CA PRO A 78 -6.90 -7.33 -8.70
C PRO A 78 -7.51 -6.86 -7.37
N ARG A 79 -7.25 -7.57 -6.26
CA ARG A 79 -7.61 -7.09 -4.92
C ARG A 79 -6.73 -5.92 -4.49
N TRP A 80 -5.56 -5.77 -5.12
CA TRP A 80 -4.74 -4.58 -5.01
C TRP A 80 -5.29 -3.43 -5.84
N SER A 81 -5.02 -2.21 -5.40
CA SER A 81 -5.35 -0.98 -6.12
C SER A 81 -4.16 -0.03 -6.09
N LEU A 82 -4.04 0.83 -7.11
CA LEU A 82 -2.95 1.80 -7.18
C LEU A 82 -3.28 3.05 -6.33
N SER A 83 -2.34 3.47 -5.48
CA SER A 83 -2.39 4.73 -4.73
C SER A 83 -1.26 5.64 -5.17
N LEU A 84 -1.53 6.60 -6.06
CA LEU A 84 -0.54 7.58 -6.51
C LEU A 84 -0.37 8.72 -5.50
N GLN A 85 0.87 9.18 -5.35
CA GLN A 85 1.21 10.37 -4.56
C GLN A 85 0.83 11.65 -5.36
N MET A 86 -0.47 11.93 -5.47
CA MET A 86 -1.01 13.01 -6.32
C MET A 86 -0.34 14.37 -6.06
N HIS A 87 -0.04 14.70 -4.80
CA HIS A 87 0.61 15.96 -4.44
C HIS A 87 1.99 16.16 -5.12
N LYS A 88 2.74 15.08 -5.37
CA LYS A 88 4.00 15.13 -6.12
C LYS A 88 3.79 15.31 -7.63
N LEU A 89 2.68 14.79 -8.16
CA LEU A 89 2.34 14.92 -9.59
C LEU A 89 1.84 16.33 -9.94
N ILE A 90 1.09 16.96 -9.03
CA ILE A 90 0.46 18.27 -9.26
C ILE A 90 1.19 19.44 -8.56
N GLY A 91 2.31 19.18 -7.87
CA GLY A 91 3.18 20.20 -7.30
C GLY A 91 2.67 20.87 -6.02
N ILE A 92 1.89 20.17 -5.20
CA ILE A 92 1.37 20.66 -3.91
C ILE A 92 2.19 20.06 -2.74
N ARG A 93 2.47 20.85 -1.71
CA ARG A 93 3.21 20.43 -0.49
C ARG A 93 2.41 20.68 0.77
#